data_AF-A0A927CSK1-F1
#
_entry.id   AF-A0A927CSK1-F1
#
_cell.length_a   1.000
_cell.length_b   1.000
_cell.length_c   1.000
_cell.angle_alpha   90.00
_cell.angle_beta   90.00
_cell.angle_gamma   90.00
#
_symmetry.space_group_name_H-M   'P 1'
#
loop_
_entity.id
_entity.type
_entity.pdbx_description
1 polymer ?
#
loop_
_entity_poly.entity_id
_entity_poly.type
_entity_poly.pdbx_seq_one_letter_code
_entity_poly.pdbx_strand_id
1 'polypeptide(L)'
;MEVSNQEQKRVRLKQFLKILSEDPSLAGGEKLQNAGSLADLLVYTGYYPRNDTVDMAKVVSLLLKKLGHEAGSEDMVEHVINGGTVEEFMNKWKVGASG
;
A
#
# COMPACT_ATOMS: atom_id res chain seq x y z
N MET A 1 3.02 -14.89 29.15
CA MET A 1 4.16 -14.22 28.49
C MET A 1 3.57 -13.10 27.65
N GLU A 2 3.68 -11.85 28.08
CA GLU A 2 3.34 -10.71 27.21
C GLU A 2 4.47 -10.55 26.19
N VAL A 3 4.15 -10.81 24.93
CA VAL A 3 5.08 -10.56 23.83
C VAL A 3 5.27 -9.04 23.74
N SER A 4 6.52 -8.56 23.79
CA SER A 4 6.82 -7.13 23.63
C SER A 4 6.17 -6.58 22.37
N ASN A 5 5.61 -5.38 22.43
CA ASN A 5 5.00 -4.67 21.29
C ASN A 5 5.94 -4.63 20.06
N GLN A 6 7.25 -4.52 20.28
CA GLN A 6 8.23 -4.58 19.19
C GLN A 6 8.28 -5.95 18.51
N GLU A 7 8.18 -7.03 19.27
CA GLU A 7 8.20 -8.38 18.72
C GLU A 7 6.91 -8.69 17.96
N GLN A 8 5.76 -8.25 18.47
CA GLN A 8 4.49 -8.34 17.73
C GLN A 8 4.56 -7.59 16.38
N LYS A 9 5.13 -6.37 16.37
CA LYS A 9 5.35 -5.62 15.12
C LYS A 9 6.28 -6.35 14.15
N ARG A 10 7.35 -6.98 14.66
CA ARG A 10 8.29 -7.76 13.82
C ARG A 10 7.62 -8.98 13.21
N VAL A 11 6.84 -9.73 13.99
CA VAL A 11 6.09 -10.89 13.50
C VAL A 11 5.09 -10.45 12.43
N ARG A 12 4.33 -9.39 12.69
CA ARG A 12 3.36 -8.83 11.74
C ARG A 12 4.02 -8.41 10.43
N LEU A 13 5.15 -7.70 10.50
CA LEU A 13 5.90 -7.27 9.31
C LEU A 13 6.43 -8.46 8.51
N LYS A 14 7.00 -9.48 9.18
CA LYS A 14 7.51 -10.68 8.51
C LYS A 14 6.40 -11.42 7.76
N GLN A 15 5.23 -11.55 8.39
CA GLN A 15 4.08 -12.18 7.76
C GLN A 15 3.62 -11.39 6.53
N PHE A 16 3.49 -10.08 6.66
CA PHE A 16 3.12 -9.21 5.53
C PHE A 16 4.10 -9.34 4.36
N LEU A 17 5.40 -9.24 4.61
CA LEU A 17 6.43 -9.37 3.57
C LEU A 17 6.45 -10.75 2.92
N LYS A 18 6.21 -11.82 3.71
CA LYS A 18 6.11 -13.18 3.19
C LYS A 18 4.94 -13.29 2.20
N ILE A 19 3.76 -12.81 2.60
CA ILE A 19 2.57 -12.88 1.74
C ILE A 19 2.80 -12.08 0.44
N LEU A 20 3.36 -10.86 0.53
CA LEU A 20 3.69 -10.08 -0.66
C LEU A 20 4.66 -10.80 -1.60
N SER A 21 5.64 -11.55 -1.07
CA SER A 21 6.57 -12.31 -1.91
C SER A 21 5.93 -13.47 -2.67
N GLU A 22 4.75 -13.90 -2.21
CA GLU A 22 3.97 -14.99 -2.81
C GLU A 22 2.78 -14.44 -3.64
N ASP A 23 2.56 -13.11 -3.67
CA ASP A 23 1.44 -12.46 -4.38
C ASP A 23 1.74 -12.36 -5.90
N PRO A 24 1.04 -13.15 -6.76
CA PRO A 24 1.27 -13.15 -8.19
C PRO A 24 0.86 -11.84 -8.87
N SER A 25 0.00 -11.02 -8.24
CA SER A 25 -0.41 -9.72 -8.80
C SER A 25 0.73 -8.71 -8.85
N LEU A 26 1.79 -8.92 -8.05
CA LEU A 26 2.99 -8.10 -8.02
C LEU A 26 4.07 -8.53 -9.02
N ALA A 27 3.92 -9.70 -9.65
CA ALA A 27 4.91 -10.24 -10.58
C ALA A 27 4.96 -9.52 -11.96
N GLY A 28 4.08 -8.53 -12.18
CA GLY A 28 3.94 -7.82 -13.45
C GLY A 28 4.80 -6.56 -13.58
N GLY A 29 6.07 -6.71 -13.98
CA GLY A 29 6.94 -5.57 -14.33
C GLY A 29 6.49 -4.74 -15.55
N GLU A 30 5.55 -5.25 -16.35
CA GLU A 30 5.09 -4.59 -17.59
C GLU A 30 4.16 -3.40 -17.35
N LYS A 31 3.45 -3.31 -16.22
CA LYS A 31 2.56 -2.16 -15.92
C LYS A 31 3.30 -0.87 -15.53
N LEU A 32 4.61 -0.95 -15.22
CA LEU A 32 5.40 0.18 -14.73
C LEU A 32 5.88 1.16 -15.82
N GLN A 33 5.75 0.82 -17.11
CA GLN A 33 6.20 1.70 -18.21
C GLN A 33 5.40 3.01 -18.31
N ASN A 34 4.21 3.08 -17.70
CA ASN A 34 3.38 4.28 -17.61
C ASN A 34 3.35 4.91 -16.21
N ALA A 35 4.14 4.40 -15.26
CA ALA A 35 4.25 5.02 -13.95
C ALA A 35 5.14 6.25 -14.08
N GLY A 36 4.59 7.45 -13.81
CA GLY A 36 5.37 8.68 -13.70
C GLY A 36 6.50 8.54 -12.68
N SER A 37 7.41 9.51 -12.65
CA SER A 37 8.52 9.46 -11.69
C SER A 37 8.00 9.47 -10.24
N LEU A 38 8.82 9.00 -9.29
CA LEU A 38 8.49 9.13 -7.87
C LEU A 38 8.23 10.60 -7.50
N ALA A 39 8.95 11.54 -8.09
CA ALA A 39 8.72 12.97 -7.87
C ALA A 39 7.30 13.39 -8.31
N ASP A 40 6.85 12.92 -9.48
CA ASP A 40 5.49 13.18 -9.97
C ASP A 40 4.43 12.59 -9.03
N LEU A 41 4.70 11.40 -8.47
CA LEU A 41 3.83 10.76 -7.49
C LEU A 41 3.73 11.58 -6.19
N LEU A 42 4.84 12.12 -5.70
CA LEU A 42 4.87 12.96 -4.51
C LEU A 42 4.11 14.28 -4.74
N VAL A 43 4.32 14.92 -5.89
CA VAL A 43 3.56 16.12 -6.27
C VAL A 43 2.07 15.79 -6.40
N TYR A 44 1.72 14.69 -7.08
CA TYR A 44 0.34 14.27 -7.25
C TYR A 44 -0.35 14.06 -5.90
N THR A 45 0.32 13.43 -4.93
CA THR A 45 -0.21 13.23 -3.57
C THR A 45 -0.23 14.50 -2.72
N GLY A 46 0.45 15.57 -3.12
CA GLY A 46 0.69 16.74 -2.28
C GLY A 46 1.63 16.44 -1.10
N TYR A 47 2.44 15.39 -1.22
CA TYR A 47 3.42 15.02 -0.21
C TYR A 47 4.72 15.81 -0.43
N TYR A 48 5.09 16.61 0.56
CA TYR A 48 6.32 17.40 0.54
C TYR A 48 7.28 16.86 1.61
N PRO A 49 8.32 16.10 1.23
CA PRO A 49 9.36 15.70 2.16
C PRO A 49 10.15 16.95 2.55
N ARG A 50 10.06 17.39 3.79
CA ARG A 50 10.73 18.63 4.27
C ARG A 50 12.22 18.38 4.56
N ASN A 51 12.96 17.91 3.55
CA ASN A 51 14.34 17.38 3.67
C ASN A 51 14.46 16.10 4.53
N ASP A 52 13.35 15.42 4.78
CA ASP A 52 13.28 14.16 5.51
C ASP A 52 13.17 12.95 4.57
N THR A 53 13.37 11.75 5.13
CA THR A 53 13.05 10.48 4.45
C THR A 53 11.57 10.42 4.08
N VAL A 54 11.27 9.89 2.90
CA VAL A 54 9.88 9.72 2.44
C VAL A 54 9.19 8.63 3.25
N ASP A 55 8.10 9.00 3.90
CA ASP A 55 7.17 8.07 4.54
C ASP A 55 6.22 7.48 3.47
N MET A 56 6.60 6.32 2.94
CA MET A 56 5.82 5.63 1.91
C MET A 56 4.45 5.18 2.41
N ALA A 57 4.26 4.91 3.71
CA ALA A 57 2.94 4.56 4.24
C ALA A 57 1.98 5.74 4.15
N LYS A 58 2.48 6.95 4.48
CA LYS A 58 1.73 8.19 4.29
C LYS A 58 1.48 8.50 2.81
N VAL A 59 2.47 8.32 1.94
CA VAL A 59 2.29 8.52 0.48
C VAL A 59 1.22 7.57 -0.08
N VAL A 60 1.28 6.28 0.26
CA VAL A 60 0.26 5.29 -0.16
C VAL A 60 -1.11 5.67 0.38
N SER A 61 -1.22 6.07 1.65
CA SER A 61 -2.48 6.53 2.21
C SER A 61 -3.05 7.75 1.50
N LEU A 62 -2.20 8.70 1.09
CA LEU A 62 -2.61 9.87 0.31
C LEU A 62 -3.03 9.50 -1.12
N LEU A 63 -2.33 8.55 -1.76
CA LEU A 63 -2.71 8.03 -3.07
C LEU A 63 -4.08 7.38 -3.02
N LEU A 64 -4.31 6.52 -2.02
CA LEU A 64 -5.59 5.83 -1.85
C LEU A 64 -6.73 6.84 -1.71
N LYS A 65 -6.56 7.86 -0.86
CA LYS A 65 -7.54 8.94 -0.72
C LYS A 65 -7.81 9.70 -2.02
N LYS A 66 -6.77 10.00 -2.81
CA LYS A 66 -6.94 10.67 -4.11
C LYS A 66 -7.65 9.83 -5.15
N LEU A 67 -7.53 8.52 -5.06
CA LEU A 67 -8.27 7.57 -5.89
C LEU A 67 -9.71 7.34 -5.38
N GLY A 68 -10.14 8.06 -4.34
CA GLY A 68 -11.48 7.95 -3.77
C GLY A 68 -11.65 6.80 -2.77
N HIS A 69 -10.55 6.20 -2.30
CA HIS A 69 -10.59 5.19 -1.26
C HIS A 69 -10.52 5.87 0.12
N GLU A 70 -11.49 5.59 1.00
CA GLU A 70 -11.44 6.01 2.41
C GLU A 70 -10.39 5.24 3.23
N ALA A 71 -9.87 4.14 2.67
CA ALA A 71 -8.86 3.29 3.27
C ALA A 71 -7.43 3.86 3.13
N GLY A 72 -6.56 3.55 4.10
CA GLY A 72 -5.14 3.89 4.11
C GLY A 72 -4.21 2.70 3.93
N SER A 73 -2.91 2.94 4.14
CA SER A 73 -1.89 1.89 4.06
C SER A 73 -2.05 0.81 5.12
N GLU A 74 -2.59 1.16 6.30
CA GLU A 74 -2.84 0.19 7.37
C GLU A 74 -3.93 -0.82 6.99
N ASP A 75 -5.02 -0.36 6.37
CA ASP A 75 -6.10 -1.21 5.87
C ASP A 75 -5.60 -2.15 4.77
N MET A 76 -4.71 -1.67 3.91
CA MET A 76 -4.08 -2.50 2.88
C MET A 76 -3.21 -3.60 3.51
N VAL A 77 -2.39 -3.25 4.52
CA VAL A 77 -1.58 -4.23 5.26
C VAL A 77 -2.46 -5.26 5.95
N GLU A 78 -3.55 -4.83 6.59
CA GLU A 78 -4.50 -5.73 7.22
C GLU A 78 -5.19 -6.66 6.22
N HIS A 79 -5.61 -6.14 5.06
CA HIS A 79 -6.21 -6.95 4.01
C HIS A 79 -5.27 -8.05 3.52
N VAL A 80 -4.01 -7.71 3.29
CA VAL A 80 -3.00 -8.67 2.83
C VAL A 80 -2.69 -9.71 3.90
N ILE A 81 -2.54 -9.30 5.16
CA ILE A 81 -2.31 -10.24 6.28
C ILE A 81 -3.47 -11.22 6.44
N ASN A 82 -4.70 -10.78 6.14
CA ASN A 82 -5.91 -11.61 6.17
C ASN A 82 -6.08 -12.50 4.92
N GLY A 83 -5.08 -12.56 4.05
CA GLY A 83 -5.03 -13.48 2.90
C GLY A 83 -5.54 -12.91 1.57
N GLY A 84 -5.82 -11.60 1.51
CA GLY A 84 -6.15 -10.93 0.25
C GLY A 84 -4.92 -10.50 -0.54
N THR A 85 -5.09 -10.22 -1.83
CA THR A 85 -4.01 -9.69 -2.69
C THR A 85 -4.03 -8.16 -2.78
N VAL A 86 -2.92 -7.56 -3.20
CA VAL A 86 -2.87 -6.10 -3.45
C VAL A 86 -3.85 -5.69 -4.55
N GLU A 87 -3.96 -6.49 -5.61
CA GLU A 87 -4.91 -6.22 -6.70
C GLU A 87 -6.37 -6.28 -6.24
N GLU A 88 -6.75 -7.26 -5.42
CA GLU A 88 -8.09 -7.34 -4.83
C GLU A 88 -8.42 -6.09 -4.02
N PHE A 89 -7.48 -5.63 -3.18
CA PHE A 89 -7.65 -4.40 -2.42
C PHE A 89 -7.94 -3.20 -3.32
N MET A 90 -7.14 -3.02 -4.37
CA MET A 90 -7.27 -1.91 -5.32
C MET A 90 -8.56 -2.00 -6.15
N ASN A 91 -9.04 -3.21 -6.43
CA ASN A 91 -10.22 -3.43 -7.28
C ASN A 91 -11.56 -3.34 -6.52
N LYS A 92 -11.57 -3.45 -5.18
CA LYS A 92 -12.80 -3.31 -4.35
C LYS A 92 -13.60 -2.04 -4.61
N TRP A 93 -12.97 -1.01 -5.17
CA TRP A 93 -13.59 0.30 -5.38
C TRP A 93 -13.76 0.69 -6.85
N LYS A 94 -13.30 -0.14 -7.80
CA LYS A 94 -13.59 0.06 -9.23
C LYS A 94 -15.05 -0.25 -9.59
N VAL A 95 -15.79 -0.91 -8.71
CA VAL A 95 -17.19 -1.32 -8.92
C VAL A 95 -18.18 -0.15 -8.71
N GLY A 96 -17.73 1.01 -8.23
CA GLY A 96 -18.59 2.19 -7.99
C GLY A 96 -18.66 3.22 -9.13
N ALA A 97 -17.92 3.04 -10.24
CA ALA A 97 -17.86 4.01 -11.34
C ALA A 97 -18.81 3.70 -12.52
N SER A 98 -19.80 2.83 -12.29
CA SER A 98 -20.86 2.49 -13.25
C SER A 98 -22.21 2.82 -12.62
N GLY A 99 -22.53 4.11 -12.52
CA GLY A 99 -23.82 4.63 -12.06
C GLY A 99 -24.12 5.95 -12.74
#